data_AF-A0AA41BDS8-F1
#
_entry.id   AF-A0AA41BDS8-F1
#
_cell.length_a   1.000
_cell.length_b   1.000
_cell.length_c   1.000
_cell.angle_alpha   90.00
_cell.angle_beta   90.00
_cell.angle_gamma   90.00
#
_symmetry.space_group_name_H-M   'P 1'
#
loop_
_entity.id
_entity.type
_entity.pdbx_description
1 polymer ?
#
loop_
_entity_poly.entity_id
_entity_poly.type
_entity_poly.pdbx_seq_one_letter_code
_entity_poly.pdbx_strand_id
1 'polypeptide(L)'
;MFGFLKTNQDAKRDEVQEEFVARVAGAAQDFVQAAGSAGAVLDYTPSSVHALDEALEAAHLGTLPLTPMQTVGAAAYLYEVGRRAYGGLYEVCDDEDPVVLVCGEPDSEVCFGAIAKVERRIRYGSAEAIPPYFEQFLMALQAGEARTIR
;
A
#
# COMPACT_ATOMS: atom_id res chain seq x y z
N MET A 1 -14.89 34.37 15.72
CA MET A 1 -15.71 33.28 15.13
C MET A 1 -14.96 32.64 13.96
N PHE A 2 -14.07 31.67 14.21
CA PHE A 2 -13.32 30.95 13.15
C PHE A 2 -13.39 29.41 13.29
N GLY A 3 -14.17 28.88 14.24
CA GLY A 3 -14.28 27.43 14.47
C GLY A 3 -15.17 26.68 13.47
N PHE A 4 -16.20 27.34 12.91
CA PHE A 4 -17.18 26.66 12.04
C PHE A 4 -16.64 26.33 10.63
N LEU A 5 -15.70 27.11 10.09
CA LEU A 5 -15.14 26.87 8.75
C LEU A 5 -14.10 25.74 8.74
N LYS A 6 -13.26 25.61 9.78
CA LYS A 6 -12.31 24.50 9.93
C LYS A 6 -13.03 23.16 10.07
N THR A 7 -14.02 23.11 10.94
CA THR A 7 -14.82 21.89 11.20
C THR A 7 -15.46 21.32 9.92
N ASN A 8 -15.94 22.18 9.01
CA ASN A 8 -16.53 21.72 7.74
C ASN A 8 -15.50 21.26 6.70
N GLN A 9 -14.28 21.83 6.71
CA GLN A 9 -13.21 21.40 5.80
C GLN A 9 -12.59 20.09 6.26
N ASP A 10 -12.39 19.93 7.56
CA ASP A 10 -11.88 18.71 8.17
C ASP A 10 -12.87 17.56 7.95
N ALA A 11 -14.18 17.78 8.21
CA ALA A 11 -15.21 16.77 7.95
C ALA A 11 -15.27 16.32 6.48
N LYS A 12 -15.14 17.25 5.54
CA LYS A 12 -15.10 16.92 4.10
C LYS A 12 -13.83 16.14 3.73
N ARG A 13 -12.69 16.46 4.35
CA ARG A 13 -11.43 15.72 4.15
C ARG A 13 -11.55 14.30 4.69
N ASP A 14 -12.16 14.13 5.84
CA ASP A 14 -12.38 12.83 6.48
C ASP A 14 -13.30 11.95 5.63
N GLU A 15 -14.42 12.49 5.11
CA GLU A 15 -15.30 11.76 4.19
C GLU A 15 -14.58 11.30 2.91
N VAL A 16 -13.72 12.16 2.34
CA VAL A 16 -12.92 11.80 1.15
C VAL A 16 -11.91 10.71 1.49
N GLN A 17 -11.24 10.80 2.64
CA GLN A 17 -10.30 9.77 3.09
C GLN A 17 -11.01 8.43 3.36
N GLU A 18 -12.21 8.45 3.95
CA GLU A 18 -13.01 7.23 4.14
C GLU A 18 -13.35 6.56 2.81
N GLU A 19 -13.74 7.34 1.78
CA GLU A 19 -13.99 6.80 0.44
C GLU A 19 -12.71 6.20 -0.17
N PHE A 20 -11.58 6.91 -0.06
CA PHE A 20 -10.29 6.40 -0.54
C PHE A 20 -9.90 5.11 0.15
N VAL A 21 -10.00 5.07 1.47
CA VAL A 21 -9.73 3.87 2.29
C VAL A 21 -10.63 2.72 1.85
N ALA A 22 -11.92 2.96 1.65
CA ALA A 22 -12.85 1.92 1.18
C ALA A 22 -12.46 1.38 -0.20
N ARG A 23 -12.02 2.24 -1.12
CA ARG A 23 -11.59 1.84 -2.47
C ARG A 23 -10.28 1.06 -2.45
N VAL A 24 -9.29 1.52 -1.70
CA VAL A 24 -8.00 0.82 -1.55
C VAL A 24 -8.21 -0.53 -0.86
N ALA A 25 -9.00 -0.57 0.22
CA ALA A 25 -9.33 -1.82 0.91
C ALA A 25 -10.11 -2.80 0.01
N GLY A 26 -11.02 -2.31 -0.83
CA GLY A 26 -11.72 -3.12 -1.82
C GLY A 26 -10.76 -3.74 -2.84
N ALA A 27 -9.87 -2.94 -3.44
CA ALA A 27 -8.87 -3.43 -4.38
C ALA A 27 -7.90 -4.45 -3.74
N ALA A 28 -7.48 -4.19 -2.49
CA ALA A 28 -6.68 -5.14 -1.71
C ALA A 28 -7.43 -6.46 -1.50
N GLN A 29 -8.72 -6.40 -1.16
CA GLN A 29 -9.54 -7.59 -0.94
C GLN A 29 -9.70 -8.43 -2.22
N ASP A 30 -9.88 -7.78 -3.37
CA ASP A 30 -9.95 -8.46 -4.67
C ASP A 30 -8.65 -9.22 -4.98
N PHE A 31 -7.49 -8.63 -4.66
CA PHE A 31 -6.20 -9.31 -4.75
C PHE A 31 -6.10 -10.48 -3.76
N VAL A 32 -6.53 -10.30 -2.51
CA VAL A 32 -6.53 -11.38 -1.49
C VAL A 32 -7.36 -12.59 -1.97
N GLN A 33 -8.51 -12.37 -2.59
CA GLN A 33 -9.29 -13.48 -3.15
C GLN A 33 -8.56 -14.18 -4.31
N ALA A 34 -7.93 -13.41 -5.19
CA ALA A 34 -7.16 -13.95 -6.31
C ALA A 34 -5.96 -14.79 -5.84
N ALA A 35 -5.11 -14.23 -4.98
CA ALA A 35 -3.94 -14.91 -4.45
C ALA A 35 -4.32 -16.06 -3.50
N GLY A 36 -5.39 -15.89 -2.71
CA GLY A 36 -5.91 -16.93 -1.82
C GLY A 36 -6.38 -18.18 -2.55
N SER A 37 -6.91 -18.04 -3.78
CA SER A 37 -7.24 -19.19 -4.63
C SER A 37 -6.02 -20.04 -5.03
N ALA A 38 -4.81 -19.46 -4.95
CA ALA A 38 -3.53 -20.11 -5.15
C ALA A 38 -2.82 -20.51 -3.84
N GLY A 39 -3.49 -20.36 -2.69
CA GLY A 39 -2.99 -20.78 -1.37
C GLY A 39 -2.24 -19.72 -0.57
N ALA A 40 -2.17 -18.46 -1.05
CA ALA A 40 -1.53 -17.38 -0.29
C ALA A 40 -2.35 -17.02 0.97
N VAL A 41 -1.67 -16.88 2.10
CA VAL A 41 -2.28 -16.44 3.37
C VAL A 41 -1.94 -14.97 3.60
N LEU A 42 -2.93 -14.12 3.35
CA LEU A 42 -2.80 -12.66 3.36
C LEU A 42 -3.72 -12.06 4.43
N ASP A 43 -3.18 -11.83 5.62
CA ASP A 43 -3.92 -11.42 6.83
C ASP A 43 -3.73 -9.94 7.23
N TYR A 44 -3.11 -9.15 6.34
CA TYR A 44 -2.77 -7.74 6.54
C TYR A 44 -1.78 -7.45 7.68
N THR A 45 -1.06 -8.46 8.18
CA THR A 45 0.04 -8.25 9.14
C THR A 45 1.35 -7.92 8.41
N PRO A 46 2.31 -7.22 9.04
CA PRO A 46 3.64 -7.03 8.47
C PRO A 46 4.33 -8.33 8.05
N SER A 47 4.11 -9.44 8.78
CA SER A 47 4.64 -10.76 8.41
C SER A 47 4.08 -11.30 7.09
N SER A 48 2.84 -10.96 6.72
CA SER A 48 2.22 -11.40 5.46
C SER A 48 2.83 -10.79 4.21
N VAL A 49 3.74 -9.81 4.34
CA VAL A 49 4.48 -9.24 3.21
C VAL A 49 5.34 -10.30 2.51
N HIS A 50 5.81 -11.32 3.23
CA HIS A 50 6.49 -12.46 2.60
C HIS A 50 5.53 -13.28 1.73
N ALA A 51 4.32 -13.55 2.21
CA ALA A 51 3.30 -14.26 1.43
C ALA A 51 2.84 -13.43 0.20
N LEU A 52 2.79 -12.10 0.33
CA LEU A 52 2.60 -11.20 -0.82
C LEU A 52 3.74 -11.39 -1.84
N ASP A 53 5.00 -11.37 -1.40
CA ASP A 53 6.15 -11.53 -2.31
C ASP A 53 6.14 -12.87 -3.04
N GLU A 54 5.79 -13.95 -2.34
CA GLU A 54 5.61 -15.28 -2.94
C GLU A 54 4.47 -15.30 -3.97
N ALA A 55 3.34 -14.63 -3.70
CA ALA A 55 2.26 -14.50 -4.67
C ALA A 55 2.70 -13.70 -5.91
N LEU A 56 3.50 -12.64 -5.73
CA LEU A 56 4.05 -11.87 -6.84
C LEU A 56 5.11 -12.64 -7.64
N GLU A 57 5.88 -13.52 -6.98
CA GLU A 57 6.73 -14.49 -7.66
C GLU A 57 5.90 -15.46 -8.51
N ALA A 58 4.81 -15.99 -7.96
CA ALA A 58 3.90 -16.85 -8.70
C ALA A 58 3.32 -16.13 -9.94
N ALA A 59 3.03 -14.83 -9.83
CA ALA A 59 2.60 -14.00 -10.94
C ALA A 59 3.72 -13.76 -11.97
N HIS A 60 4.95 -13.49 -11.52
CA HIS A 60 6.13 -13.38 -12.37
C HIS A 60 6.37 -14.66 -13.19
N LEU A 61 6.26 -15.82 -12.54
CA LEU A 61 6.40 -17.14 -13.16
C LEU A 61 5.19 -17.55 -14.01
N GLY A 62 4.12 -16.74 -14.05
CA GLY A 62 2.90 -17.02 -14.82
C GLY A 62 2.00 -18.11 -14.22
N THR A 63 2.25 -18.51 -12.98
CA THR A 63 1.46 -19.53 -12.25
C THR A 63 0.27 -18.94 -11.48
N LEU A 64 0.29 -17.63 -11.23
CA LEU A 64 -0.83 -16.85 -10.71
C LEU A 64 -1.20 -15.76 -11.73
N PRO A 65 -2.22 -15.96 -12.59
CA PRO A 65 -2.65 -14.92 -13.51
C PRO A 65 -3.36 -13.80 -12.75
N LEU A 66 -2.80 -12.59 -12.82
CA LEU A 66 -3.42 -11.38 -12.27
C LEU A 66 -3.92 -10.48 -13.40
N THR A 67 -5.13 -9.96 -13.25
CA THR A 67 -5.61 -8.86 -14.09
C THR A 67 -4.88 -7.56 -13.73
N PRO A 68 -4.86 -6.53 -14.62
CA PRO A 68 -4.27 -5.23 -14.28
C PRO A 68 -4.82 -4.64 -12.98
N MET A 69 -6.12 -4.80 -12.72
CA MET A 69 -6.75 -4.32 -11.49
C MET A 69 -6.27 -5.10 -10.26
N GLN A 70 -6.05 -6.41 -10.37
CA GLN A 70 -5.50 -7.22 -9.28
C GLN A 70 -4.02 -6.94 -9.02
N THR A 71 -3.25 -6.55 -10.05
CA THR A 71 -1.88 -6.06 -9.86
C THR A 71 -1.86 -4.78 -9.03
N VAL A 72 -2.74 -3.82 -9.34
CA VAL A 72 -2.93 -2.63 -8.49
C VAL A 72 -3.44 -3.02 -7.10
N GLY A 73 -4.32 -4.02 -7.02
CA GLY A 73 -4.81 -4.60 -5.77
C GLY A 73 -3.70 -5.17 -4.88
N ALA A 74 -2.62 -5.72 -5.46
CA ALA A 74 -1.47 -6.19 -4.70
C ALA A 74 -0.69 -5.03 -4.05
N ALA A 75 -0.56 -3.89 -4.74
CA ALA A 75 -0.01 -2.67 -4.15
C ALA A 75 -0.93 -2.10 -3.06
N ALA A 76 -2.25 -2.09 -3.32
CA ALA A 76 -3.25 -1.71 -2.33
C ALA A 76 -3.19 -2.58 -1.06
N TYR A 77 -2.94 -3.89 -1.22
CA TYR A 77 -2.72 -4.78 -0.09
C TYR A 77 -1.50 -4.37 0.74
N LEU A 78 -0.37 -4.07 0.08
CA LEU A 78 0.83 -3.61 0.77
C LEU A 78 0.62 -2.29 1.51
N TYR A 79 -0.16 -1.36 0.93
CA TYR A 79 -0.58 -0.15 1.62
C TYR A 79 -1.45 -0.45 2.83
N GLU A 80 -2.43 -1.34 2.73
CA GLU A 80 -3.28 -1.71 3.85
C GLU A 80 -2.51 -2.40 4.99
N VAL A 81 -1.45 -3.17 4.69
CA VAL A 81 -0.53 -3.69 5.72
C VAL A 81 0.10 -2.53 6.50
N GLY A 82 0.67 -1.55 5.80
CA GLY A 82 1.27 -0.37 6.43
C GLY A 82 0.26 0.45 7.22
N ARG A 83 -0.86 0.80 6.59
CA ARG A 83 -1.90 1.66 7.17
C ARG A 83 -2.55 1.06 8.41
N ARG A 84 -2.83 -0.25 8.41
CA ARG A 84 -3.46 -0.92 9.56
C ARG A 84 -2.51 -1.06 10.74
N ALA A 85 -1.21 -1.23 10.47
CA ALA A 85 -0.20 -1.37 11.52
C ALA A 85 0.25 -0.03 12.11
N TYR A 86 0.32 1.03 11.29
CA TYR A 86 0.97 2.29 11.66
C TYR A 86 0.08 3.54 11.48
N GLY A 87 -1.17 3.37 11.05
CA GLY A 87 -2.04 4.50 10.68
C GLY A 87 -1.62 5.14 9.36
N GLY A 88 -2.06 6.37 9.13
CA GLY A 88 -1.73 7.12 7.91
C GLY A 88 -2.90 7.32 6.97
N LEU A 89 -2.67 8.16 5.97
CA LEU A 89 -3.65 8.63 5.00
C LEU A 89 -3.20 8.31 3.57
N TYR A 90 -4.16 8.29 2.66
CA TYR A 90 -3.87 8.13 1.23
C TYR A 90 -3.76 9.49 0.57
N GLU A 91 -2.70 9.68 -0.21
CA GLU A 91 -2.48 10.91 -0.96
C GLU A 91 -2.28 10.59 -2.45
N VAL A 92 -2.72 11.53 -3.30
CA VAL A 92 -2.48 11.47 -4.74
C VAL A 92 -1.08 11.99 -5.02
N CYS A 93 -0.28 11.26 -5.80
CA CYS A 93 1.12 11.62 -6.04
C CYS A 93 1.43 11.92 -7.51
N ASP A 94 1.72 10.89 -8.31
CA ASP A 94 2.17 11.04 -9.71
C ASP A 94 1.73 9.86 -10.58
N ASP A 95 2.16 9.83 -11.84
CA ASP A 95 1.73 8.81 -12.79
C ASP A 95 2.31 7.41 -12.49
N GLU A 96 3.44 7.30 -11.80
CA GLU A 96 4.06 6.02 -11.43
C GLU A 96 3.38 5.41 -10.20
N ASP A 97 3.09 6.25 -9.20
CA ASP A 97 2.29 5.90 -8.04
C ASP A 97 1.13 6.90 -7.87
N PRO A 98 -0.01 6.68 -8.58
CA PRO A 98 -1.17 7.57 -8.51
C PRO A 98 -1.74 7.74 -7.10
N VAL A 99 -1.50 6.76 -6.23
CA VAL A 99 -1.84 6.80 -4.81
C VAL A 99 -0.64 6.29 -4.03
N VAL A 100 -0.28 7.01 -2.97
CA VAL A 100 0.74 6.62 -1.99
C VAL A 100 0.13 6.59 -0.58
N LEU A 101 0.74 5.81 0.30
CA LEU A 101 0.45 5.84 1.73
C LEU A 101 1.38 6.84 2.43
N VAL A 102 0.82 7.76 3.21
CA VAL A 102 1.59 8.71 4.02
C VAL A 102 1.39 8.39 5.50
N CYS A 103 2.49 8.13 6.21
CA CYS A 103 2.50 7.75 7.63
C CYS A 103 3.50 8.60 8.43
N GLY A 104 3.37 8.59 9.76
CA GLY A 104 4.34 9.19 10.68
C GLY A 104 3.96 10.57 11.23
N GLU A 105 2.84 11.15 10.79
CA GLU A 105 2.38 12.46 11.28
C GLU A 105 2.10 12.43 12.80
N PRO A 106 2.33 13.55 13.53
CA PRO A 106 2.82 14.86 13.04
C PRO A 106 4.35 14.99 13.02
N ASP A 107 5.08 13.99 13.51
CA ASP A 107 6.52 14.09 13.80
C ASP A 107 7.40 13.81 12.56
N SER A 108 6.88 13.06 11.59
CA SER A 108 7.56 12.71 10.34
C SER A 108 6.56 12.51 9.19
N GLU A 109 6.99 12.68 7.94
CA GLU A 109 6.16 12.41 6.76
C GLU A 109 6.86 11.37 5.90
N VAL A 110 6.46 10.10 6.06
CA VAL A 110 6.99 8.99 5.27
C VAL A 110 5.99 8.64 4.19
N CYS A 111 6.33 8.97 2.94
CA CYS A 111 5.52 8.70 1.76
C CYS A 111 5.97 7.38 1.13
N PHE A 112 5.03 6.44 0.97
CA PHE A 112 5.30 5.09 0.52
C PHE A 112 4.51 4.79 -0.76
N GLY A 113 5.22 4.70 -1.89
CA GLY A 113 4.69 4.22 -3.17
C GLY A 113 4.92 2.73 -3.33
N ALA A 114 3.98 2.01 -3.94
CA ALA A 114 4.05 0.56 -4.10
C ALA A 114 3.55 0.06 -5.46
N ILE A 115 2.83 0.88 -6.24
CA ILE A 115 2.24 0.46 -7.51
C ILE A 115 3.37 0.15 -8.50
N ALA A 116 4.24 1.12 -8.77
CA ALA A 116 5.39 0.92 -9.65
C ALA A 116 6.31 -0.20 -9.14
N LYS A 117 6.50 -0.28 -7.82
CA LYS A 117 7.32 -1.33 -7.19
C LYS A 117 6.76 -2.74 -7.43
N VAL A 118 5.46 -2.93 -7.24
CA VAL A 118 4.78 -4.23 -7.47
C VAL A 118 4.83 -4.61 -8.94
N GLU A 119 4.62 -3.66 -9.85
CA GLU A 119 4.77 -3.92 -11.28
C GLU A 119 6.18 -4.38 -11.65
N ARG A 120 7.20 -3.73 -11.08
CA ARG A 120 8.60 -4.15 -11.24
C ARG A 120 8.85 -5.53 -10.62
N ARG A 121 8.24 -5.86 -9.47
CA ARG A 121 8.33 -7.20 -8.84
C ARG A 121 7.78 -8.31 -9.73
N ILE A 122 6.65 -8.07 -10.40
CA ILE A 122 6.05 -9.03 -11.35
C ILE A 122 6.89 -9.13 -12.63
N ARG A 123 7.51 -8.02 -13.07
CA ARG A 123 8.29 -8.01 -14.32
C ARG A 123 9.69 -8.61 -14.17
N TYR A 124 10.38 -8.29 -13.08
CA TYR A 124 11.81 -8.57 -12.90
C TYR A 124 12.10 -9.61 -11.80
N GLY A 125 11.06 -10.17 -11.19
CA GLY A 125 11.20 -11.25 -10.22
C GLY A 125 11.87 -10.77 -8.93
N SER A 126 12.66 -11.65 -8.32
CA SER A 126 13.29 -11.44 -7.00
C SER A 126 14.25 -10.25 -6.91
N ALA A 127 14.73 -9.71 -8.04
CA ALA A 127 15.53 -8.48 -8.05
C ALA A 127 14.75 -7.27 -7.47
N GLU A 128 13.44 -7.36 -7.49
CA GLU A 128 12.51 -6.32 -7.05
C GLU A 128 11.74 -6.75 -5.79
N ALA A 129 12.30 -7.64 -4.98
CA ALA A 129 11.68 -8.18 -3.77
C ALA A 129 11.01 -7.11 -2.89
N ILE A 130 9.81 -7.42 -2.41
CA ILE A 130 8.98 -6.53 -1.60
C ILE A 130 9.42 -6.45 -0.13
N PRO A 131 9.82 -7.54 0.56
CA PRO A 131 10.18 -7.47 1.98
C PRO A 131 11.28 -6.44 2.31
N PRO A 132 12.45 -6.39 1.62
CA PRO A 132 13.47 -5.38 1.91
C PRO A 132 13.04 -3.95 1.53
N TYR A 133 12.06 -3.81 0.63
CA TYR A 133 11.49 -2.51 0.29
C TYR A 133 10.53 -2.02 1.37
N PHE A 134 9.67 -2.90 1.90
CA PHE A 134 8.81 -2.58 3.03
C PHE A 134 9.61 -2.32 4.30
N GLU A 135 10.72 -3.02 4.52
CA GLU A 135 11.62 -2.77 5.65
C GLU A 135 12.19 -1.33 5.64
N GLN A 136 12.54 -0.79 4.46
CA GLN A 136 12.97 0.61 4.35
C GLN A 136 11.90 1.59 4.84
N PHE A 137 10.62 1.29 4.58
CA PHE A 137 9.49 2.06 5.06
C PHE A 137 9.37 1.99 6.59
N LEU A 138 9.47 0.80 7.17
CA LEU A 138 9.46 0.64 8.62
C LEU A 138 10.63 1.36 9.29
N MET A 139 11.82 1.31 8.70
CA MET A 139 13.00 1.99 9.23
C MET A 139 12.84 3.52 9.20
N ALA A 140 12.31 4.08 8.13
CA ALA A 140 12.05 5.52 8.03
C ALA A 140 11.03 5.98 9.09
N LEU A 141 9.96 5.21 9.29
CA LEU A 141 8.97 5.48 10.34
C LEU A 141 9.58 5.43 11.74
N GLN A 142 10.39 4.42 12.03
CA GLN A 142 11.04 4.28 13.34
C GLN A 142 12.06 5.39 13.61
N ALA A 143 12.75 5.86 12.57
CA ALA A 143 13.71 6.94 12.67
C ALA A 143 13.05 8.32 12.80
N GLY A 144 11.76 8.45 12.48
CA GLY A 144 11.09 9.75 12.37
C GLY A 144 11.68 10.60 11.24
N GLU A 145 12.20 9.97 10.18
CA GLU A 145 12.83 10.66 9.07
C GLU A 145 11.82 10.87 7.95
N ALA A 146 11.52 12.14 7.63
CA ALA A 146 10.69 12.47 6.49
C ALA A 146 11.35 11.97 5.20
N ARG A 147 10.68 11.03 4.50
CA ARG A 147 11.28 10.31 3.38
C ARG A 147 10.23 9.78 2.43
N THR A 148 10.50 9.91 1.14
CA THR A 148 9.72 9.28 0.08
C THR A 148 10.40 7.98 -0.38
N ILE A 149 9.64 6.89 -0.44
CA ILE A 149 10.10 5.54 -0.80
C ILE A 149 9.34 5.09 -2.05
N ARG A 150 10.07 4.83 -3.15
CA ARG A 150 9.57 4.55 -4.51
C ARG A 150 10.48 3.56 -5.26
#